data_AF-A0A815ZJ18-F1
#
_entry.id   AF-A0A815ZJ18-F1
#
_cell.length_a   1.000
_cell.length_b   1.000
_cell.length_c   1.000
_cell.angle_alpha   90.00
_cell.angle_beta   90.00
_cell.angle_gamma   90.00
#
_symmetry.space_group_name_H-M   'P 1'
#
loop_
_entity.id
_entity.type
_entity.pdbx_description
1 polymer ?
#
loop_
_entity_poly.entity_id
_entity_poly.type
_entity_poly.pdbx_seq_one_letter_code
_entity_poly.pdbx_strand_id
1 'polypeptide(L)'
;MATALTHKTALCIIPPEKFWGPIQSIRSVHDKAYPRWMPHINLIYPFVPETEFGRIKTQLDSILNAVNVFDMEFDATSFQYFKQKSECTFHLRPNATKSICDLQKLIQDELVKSLPINSRPFEAHLTLGQTTTSRISDLLIEMKAKWQSMRLPIDRVYLISRENDPNDLFSIKSQVLLVGNKIEETKKETQEQPQSIPINTNTSHPIKQNISSKLYLCAVPPDEFSSRLMHLFEDTSFRPLKPFRIVLAEYETKPNELELRLKFSSIDKFKINFEARSICFNYSTARLFLKPTSLEALRQFNSNNDPNFDGSLTLGELDKADLTDVGNRFTEAWKLHTNEFEVAWVHLIDSNGRFQSTFRLKTQCFS
;
A
#
# COMPACT_ATOMS: atom_id res chain seq x y z
N MET A 1 31.47 -1.99 -16.66
CA MET A 1 31.71 -2.41 -15.26
C MET A 1 30.42 -3.01 -14.73
N ALA A 2 30.47 -4.07 -13.92
CA ALA A 2 29.26 -4.65 -13.33
C ALA A 2 28.59 -3.62 -12.39
N THR A 3 27.30 -3.36 -12.60
CA THR A 3 26.53 -2.43 -11.77
C THR A 3 26.33 -3.03 -10.39
N ALA A 4 26.72 -2.31 -9.33
CA ALA A 4 26.45 -2.73 -7.95
C ALA A 4 24.94 -2.68 -7.66
N LEU A 5 24.39 -3.77 -7.13
CA LEU A 5 22.99 -3.86 -6.73
C LEU A 5 22.71 -3.03 -5.46
N THR A 6 21.48 -2.57 -5.30
CA THR A 6 21.04 -1.77 -4.14
C THR A 6 19.69 -2.25 -3.59
N HIS A 7 19.56 -2.21 -2.26
CA HIS A 7 18.31 -2.48 -1.53
C HIS A 7 17.31 -1.31 -1.59
N LYS A 8 17.62 -0.27 -2.37
CA LYS A 8 16.76 0.90 -2.57
C LYS A 8 15.86 0.77 -3.79
N THR A 9 16.07 -0.25 -4.61
CA THR A 9 15.31 -0.48 -5.84
C THR A 9 14.88 -1.94 -5.94
N ALA A 10 13.79 -2.19 -6.65
CA ALA A 10 13.31 -3.53 -6.95
C ALA A 10 12.62 -3.56 -8.33
N LEU A 11 12.66 -4.72 -8.97
CA LEU A 11 11.77 -5.08 -10.07
C LEU A 11 10.71 -6.03 -9.53
N CYS A 12 9.43 -5.69 -9.70
CA CYS A 12 8.35 -6.43 -9.06
C CYS A 12 7.08 -6.50 -9.93
N ILE A 13 6.22 -7.46 -9.58
CA ILE A 13 4.81 -7.45 -9.97
C ILE A 13 4.03 -6.77 -8.85
N ILE A 14 3.12 -5.87 -9.21
CA ILE A 14 2.20 -5.21 -8.28
C ILE A 14 0.78 -5.57 -8.71
N PRO A 15 -0.04 -6.21 -7.84
CA PRO A 15 -1.46 -6.44 -8.13
C PRO A 15 -2.17 -5.14 -8.55
N PRO A 16 -3.16 -5.18 -9.46
CA PRO A 16 -3.97 -4.01 -9.74
C PRO A 16 -4.64 -3.49 -8.47
N GLU A 17 -4.71 -2.17 -8.30
CA GLU A 17 -5.11 -1.54 -7.03
C GLU A 17 -6.51 -1.92 -6.53
N LYS A 18 -7.41 -2.32 -7.44
CA LYS A 18 -8.76 -2.81 -7.09
C LYS A 18 -8.74 -4.08 -6.22
N PHE A 19 -7.65 -4.85 -6.25
CA PHE A 19 -7.47 -6.05 -5.44
C PHE A 19 -6.73 -5.81 -4.12
N TRP A 20 -6.29 -4.57 -3.85
CA TRP A 20 -5.47 -4.29 -2.68
C TRP A 20 -6.25 -4.36 -1.37
N GLY A 21 -7.56 -4.08 -1.35
CA GLY A 21 -8.35 -4.00 -0.13
C GLY A 21 -8.14 -5.18 0.82
N PRO A 22 -8.46 -6.42 0.41
CA PRO A 22 -8.28 -7.61 1.24
C PRO A 22 -6.82 -7.91 1.62
N ILE A 23 -5.87 -7.57 0.75
CA ILE A 23 -4.43 -7.79 1.01
C ILE A 23 -3.93 -6.79 2.06
N GLN A 24 -4.23 -5.52 1.86
CA GLN A 24 -3.77 -4.42 2.69
C GLN A 24 -4.47 -4.38 4.05
N SER A 25 -5.72 -4.88 4.16
CA SER A 25 -6.36 -5.03 5.46
C SER A 25 -5.57 -5.97 6.36
N ILE A 26 -5.04 -7.07 5.82
CA ILE A 26 -4.18 -8.00 6.57
C ILE A 26 -2.82 -7.34 6.84
N ARG A 27 -2.17 -6.80 5.81
CA ARG A 27 -0.84 -6.19 5.95
C ARG A 27 -0.81 -5.04 6.95
N SER A 28 -1.86 -4.23 7.01
CA SER A 28 -1.95 -3.09 7.95
C SER A 28 -1.87 -3.50 9.42
N VAL A 29 -2.18 -4.75 9.74
CA VAL A 29 -2.13 -5.29 11.10
C VAL A 29 -0.83 -6.07 11.36
N HIS A 30 -0.30 -6.74 10.34
CA HIS A 30 0.73 -7.76 10.54
C HIS A 30 2.07 -7.50 9.85
N ASP A 31 2.14 -6.59 8.88
CA ASP A 31 3.35 -6.39 8.07
C ASP A 31 4.09 -5.11 8.47
N LYS A 32 5.28 -5.28 9.08
CA LYS A 32 6.19 -4.16 9.42
C LYS A 32 6.66 -3.39 8.16
N ALA A 33 6.46 -3.93 6.97
CA ALA A 33 6.74 -3.27 5.70
C ALA A 33 5.49 -2.64 5.04
N TYR A 34 4.30 -2.82 5.61
CA TYR A 34 3.05 -2.23 5.12
C TYR A 34 3.14 -0.75 4.78
N PRO A 35 3.65 0.14 5.67
CA PRO A 35 3.68 1.55 5.36
C PRO A 35 4.63 1.86 4.20
N ARG A 36 5.67 1.04 4.01
CA ARG A 36 6.81 1.29 3.11
C ARG A 36 6.62 0.75 1.70
N TRP A 37 5.90 -0.37 1.55
CA TRP A 37 5.75 -1.07 0.29
C TRP A 37 4.28 -1.27 -0.05
N MET A 38 3.91 -0.96 -1.30
CA MET A 38 2.67 -1.49 -1.89
C MET A 38 2.69 -3.04 -1.90
N PRO A 39 1.53 -3.71 -2.00
CA PRO A 39 1.49 -5.14 -2.22
C PRO A 39 2.28 -5.51 -3.47
N HIS A 40 3.20 -6.46 -3.37
CA HIS A 40 4.09 -6.78 -4.48
C HIS A 40 4.59 -8.23 -4.38
N ILE A 41 5.04 -8.74 -5.53
CA ILE A 41 5.89 -9.93 -5.63
C ILE A 41 7.20 -9.46 -6.22
N ASN A 42 8.29 -9.57 -5.46
CA ASN A 42 9.61 -9.26 -5.97
C ASN A 42 9.98 -10.24 -7.07
N LEU A 43 10.34 -9.74 -8.25
CA LEU A 43 10.95 -10.54 -9.32
C LEU A 43 12.47 -10.52 -9.17
N ILE A 44 13.02 -9.33 -8.93
CA ILE A 44 14.44 -9.12 -8.67
C ILE A 44 14.62 -8.10 -7.55
N TYR A 45 15.23 -8.54 -6.45
CA TYR A 45 15.60 -7.71 -5.32
C TYR A 45 16.81 -8.34 -4.60
N PRO A 46 17.87 -7.57 -4.29
CA PRO A 46 18.11 -6.16 -4.62
C PRO A 46 18.25 -5.92 -6.14
N PHE A 47 18.06 -4.68 -6.60
CA PHE A 47 18.07 -4.35 -8.04
C PHE A 47 19.09 -3.26 -8.40
N VAL A 48 19.15 -2.88 -9.68
CA VAL A 48 20.07 -1.83 -10.16
C VAL A 48 19.70 -0.45 -9.59
N PRO A 49 20.66 0.48 -9.43
CA PRO A 49 20.36 1.85 -9.00
C PRO A 49 19.34 2.54 -9.91
N GLU A 50 18.58 3.49 -9.36
CA GLU A 50 17.55 4.22 -10.10
C GLU A 50 18.10 4.94 -11.34
N THR A 51 19.36 5.39 -11.30
CA THR A 51 20.04 6.01 -12.46
C THR A 51 20.10 5.09 -13.68
N GLU A 52 20.00 3.78 -13.49
CA GLU A 52 20.01 2.79 -14.57
C GLU A 52 18.60 2.46 -15.10
N PHE A 53 17.53 2.95 -14.47
CA PHE A 53 16.16 2.58 -14.82
C PHE A 53 15.82 2.89 -16.27
N GLY A 54 16.32 3.99 -16.85
CA GLY A 54 16.09 4.32 -18.25
C GLY A 54 16.64 3.24 -19.19
N ARG A 55 17.91 2.86 -19.02
CA ARG A 55 18.56 1.80 -19.83
C ARG A 55 17.86 0.45 -19.64
N ILE A 56 17.58 0.09 -18.39
CA ILE A 56 16.96 -1.19 -18.02
C ILE A 56 15.53 -1.28 -18.55
N LYS A 57 14.77 -0.19 -18.51
CA LYS A 57 13.41 -0.15 -19.08
C LYS A 57 13.43 -0.48 -20.57
N THR A 58 14.32 0.14 -21.36
CA THR A 58 14.43 -0.13 -22.80
C THR A 58 14.72 -1.60 -23.10
N GLN A 59 15.60 -2.23 -22.30
CA GLN A 59 15.89 -3.66 -22.42
C GLN A 59 14.67 -4.51 -22.04
N LEU A 60 14.02 -4.18 -20.93
CA LEU A 60 12.80 -4.86 -20.49
C LEU A 60 11.66 -4.73 -21.49
N ASP A 61 11.44 -3.55 -22.09
CA ASP A 61 10.42 -3.36 -23.14
C ASP A 61 10.67 -4.35 -24.30
N SER A 62 11.93 -4.51 -24.72
CA SER A 62 12.30 -5.41 -25.81
C SER A 62 12.04 -6.89 -25.48
N ILE A 63 12.29 -7.28 -24.22
CA ILE A 63 12.12 -8.66 -23.73
C ILE A 63 10.63 -8.96 -23.48
N LEU A 64 9.91 -8.05 -22.85
CA LEU A 64 8.57 -8.27 -22.32
C LEU A 64 7.45 -8.00 -23.32
N ASN A 65 7.71 -7.28 -24.41
CA ASN A 65 6.74 -7.15 -25.50
C ASN A 65 6.31 -8.51 -26.10
N ALA A 66 7.19 -9.51 -26.08
CA ALA A 66 6.88 -10.85 -26.57
C ALA A 66 6.09 -11.73 -25.57
N VAL A 67 5.96 -11.28 -24.32
CA VAL A 67 5.30 -12.04 -23.25
C VAL A 67 3.81 -11.71 -23.22
N ASN A 68 2.96 -12.72 -23.29
CA ASN A 68 1.51 -12.55 -23.17
C ASN A 68 1.12 -12.17 -21.73
N VAL A 69 0.08 -11.34 -21.61
CA VAL A 69 -0.66 -11.16 -20.35
C VAL A 69 -1.13 -12.51 -19.83
N PHE A 70 -1.07 -12.70 -18.52
CA PHE A 70 -1.56 -13.90 -17.85
C PHE A 70 -2.27 -13.55 -16.55
N ASP A 71 -3.08 -14.48 -16.05
CA ASP A 71 -3.75 -14.33 -14.78
C ASP A 71 -2.99 -15.02 -13.65
N MET A 72 -3.09 -14.41 -12.47
CA MET A 72 -2.63 -14.94 -11.20
C MET A 72 -3.84 -15.13 -10.29
N GLU A 73 -3.81 -16.18 -9.47
CA GLU A 73 -4.87 -16.45 -8.50
C GLU A 73 -4.31 -16.65 -7.11
N PHE A 74 -5.03 -16.11 -6.12
CA PHE A 74 -4.84 -16.37 -4.71
C PHE A 74 -6.12 -16.90 -4.09
N ASP A 75 -6.10 -18.14 -3.62
CA ASP A 75 -7.17 -18.78 -2.88
C ASP A 75 -6.73 -19.16 -1.45
N ALA A 76 -7.57 -19.86 -0.69
CA ALA A 76 -7.22 -20.29 0.66
C ALA A 76 -5.99 -21.23 0.72
N THR A 77 -5.66 -21.95 -0.36
CA THR A 77 -4.48 -22.82 -0.42
C THR A 77 -3.19 -22.04 -0.67
N SER A 78 -3.29 -20.82 -1.18
CA SER A 78 -2.16 -19.93 -1.42
C SER A 78 -1.42 -19.48 -0.15
N PHE A 79 -2.05 -19.57 1.02
CA PHE A 79 -1.44 -19.15 2.28
C PHE A 79 -0.30 -20.08 2.70
N GLN A 80 0.90 -19.53 2.79
CA GLN A 80 2.13 -20.21 3.15
C GLN A 80 2.96 -19.34 4.11
N TYR A 81 4.01 -19.90 4.67
CA TYR A 81 4.95 -19.16 5.50
C TYR A 81 6.35 -19.74 5.39
N PHE A 82 7.35 -18.94 5.74
CA PHE A 82 8.70 -19.41 6.00
C PHE A 82 9.20 -18.83 7.33
N LYS A 83 10.11 -19.56 7.98
CA LYS A 83 10.68 -19.18 9.26
C LYS A 83 11.91 -18.30 9.08
N GLN A 84 12.00 -17.21 9.84
CA GLN A 84 13.16 -16.34 9.94
C GLN A 84 13.52 -16.12 11.41
N LYS A 85 14.57 -16.80 11.89
CA LYS A 85 15.01 -16.76 13.29
C LYS A 85 13.86 -17.13 14.24
N SER A 86 13.38 -16.20 15.07
CA SER A 86 12.28 -16.37 16.02
C SER A 86 10.89 -16.03 15.46
N GLU A 87 10.82 -15.43 14.27
CA GLU A 87 9.58 -15.00 13.63
C GLU A 87 9.28 -15.85 12.38
N CYS A 88 8.03 -15.83 11.95
CA CYS A 88 7.57 -16.37 10.68
C CYS A 88 7.09 -15.22 9.80
N THR A 89 7.46 -15.24 8.52
CA THR A 89 6.83 -14.38 7.50
C THR A 89 5.79 -15.21 6.77
N PHE A 90 4.55 -14.75 6.77
CA PHE A 90 3.46 -15.40 6.06
C PHE A 90 3.06 -14.60 4.82
N HIS A 91 2.64 -15.30 3.79
CA HIS A 91 2.51 -14.78 2.45
C HIS A 91 1.47 -15.55 1.64
N LEU A 92 1.05 -14.95 0.53
CA LEU A 92 0.31 -15.63 -0.52
C LEU A 92 1.27 -16.12 -1.59
N ARG A 93 1.23 -17.41 -1.88
CA ARG A 93 1.89 -18.02 -3.03
C ARG A 93 0.87 -18.12 -4.18
N PRO A 94 1.15 -17.53 -5.35
CA PRO A 94 0.19 -17.56 -6.46
C PRO A 94 0.03 -18.97 -7.00
N ASN A 95 -1.20 -19.39 -7.28
CA ASN A 95 -1.47 -20.73 -7.82
C ASN A 95 -0.86 -20.93 -9.22
N ALA A 96 -0.84 -19.87 -10.03
CA ALA A 96 -0.18 -19.80 -11.35
C ALA A 96 1.34 -19.59 -11.24
N THR A 97 2.03 -20.43 -10.46
CA THR A 97 3.48 -20.30 -10.19
C THR A 97 4.33 -20.32 -11.46
N LYS A 98 3.96 -21.10 -12.48
CA LYS A 98 4.80 -21.30 -13.67
C LYS A 98 5.02 -20.03 -14.50
N SER A 99 3.98 -19.28 -14.83
CA SER A 99 4.11 -18.07 -15.68
C SER A 99 4.98 -16.99 -15.02
N ILE A 100 4.87 -16.84 -13.70
CA ILE A 100 5.67 -15.86 -12.95
C ILE A 100 7.13 -16.33 -12.86
N CYS A 101 7.36 -17.62 -12.64
CA CYS A 101 8.72 -18.18 -12.65
C CYS A 101 9.36 -18.10 -14.03
N ASP A 102 8.62 -18.38 -15.10
CA ASP A 102 9.09 -18.26 -16.49
C ASP A 102 9.43 -16.79 -16.82
N LEU A 103 8.57 -15.84 -16.42
CA LEU A 103 8.81 -14.41 -16.57
C LEU A 103 10.07 -13.97 -15.81
N GLN A 104 10.22 -14.38 -14.55
CA GLN A 104 11.40 -14.05 -13.75
C GLN A 104 12.66 -14.63 -14.38
N LYS A 105 12.62 -15.90 -14.83
CA LYS A 105 13.72 -16.57 -15.50
C LYS A 105 14.11 -15.87 -16.80
N LEU A 106 13.15 -15.49 -17.63
CA LEU A 106 13.39 -14.73 -18.86
C LEU A 106 14.11 -13.42 -18.57
N ILE A 107 13.62 -12.65 -17.58
CA ILE A 107 14.27 -11.39 -17.17
C ILE A 107 15.68 -11.68 -16.64
N GLN A 108 15.86 -12.70 -15.81
CA GLN A 108 17.16 -13.06 -15.27
C GLN A 108 18.17 -13.41 -16.38
N ASP A 109 17.73 -14.21 -17.36
CA ASP A 109 18.57 -14.70 -18.44
C ASP A 109 18.92 -13.60 -19.46
N GLU A 110 18.02 -12.67 -19.75
CA GLU A 110 18.24 -11.65 -20.80
C GLU A 110 18.77 -10.32 -20.26
N LEU A 111 18.42 -9.95 -19.03
CA LEU A 111 18.81 -8.68 -18.44
C LEU A 111 19.96 -8.84 -17.43
N VAL A 112 20.01 -9.98 -16.72
CA VAL A 112 20.70 -10.05 -15.43
C VAL A 112 21.78 -11.14 -15.32
N LYS A 113 22.13 -11.81 -16.42
CA LYS A 113 23.26 -12.78 -16.47
C LYS A 113 24.59 -12.22 -15.91
N SER A 114 24.76 -10.91 -15.89
CA SER A 114 25.98 -10.23 -15.43
C SER A 114 25.90 -9.60 -14.03
N LEU A 115 24.74 -9.61 -13.36
CA LEU A 115 24.63 -9.08 -12.00
C LEU A 115 24.83 -10.20 -10.96
N PRO A 116 25.47 -9.89 -9.82
CA PRO A 116 25.71 -10.86 -8.75
C PRO A 116 24.42 -11.14 -7.95
N ILE A 117 23.44 -11.76 -8.60
CA ILE A 117 22.18 -12.15 -7.95
C ILE A 117 22.39 -13.44 -7.14
N ASN A 118 21.69 -13.50 -6.00
CA ASN A 118 21.72 -14.62 -5.08
C ASN A 118 21.35 -15.94 -5.77
N SER A 119 22.05 -17.03 -5.46
CA SER A 119 21.88 -18.36 -6.06
C SER A 119 20.64 -19.13 -5.59
N ARG A 120 19.82 -18.53 -4.72
CA ARG A 120 18.62 -19.18 -4.20
C ARG A 120 17.56 -19.33 -5.30
N PRO A 121 16.83 -20.47 -5.33
CA PRO A 121 15.69 -20.62 -6.23
C PRO A 121 14.68 -19.49 -6.04
N PHE A 122 14.14 -19.00 -7.16
CA PHE A 122 13.07 -18.01 -7.14
C PHE A 122 11.76 -18.65 -6.66
N GLU A 123 11.15 -18.05 -5.65
CA GLU A 123 9.82 -18.42 -5.16
C GLU A 123 8.92 -17.20 -5.15
N ALA A 124 7.95 -17.16 -6.07
CA ALA A 124 6.97 -16.09 -6.12
C ALA A 124 6.10 -16.08 -4.86
N HIS A 125 6.08 -14.96 -4.15
CA HIS A 125 5.23 -14.76 -2.99
C HIS A 125 4.88 -13.29 -2.79
N LEU A 126 3.69 -13.03 -2.25
CA LEU A 126 3.24 -11.72 -1.80
C LEU A 126 3.15 -11.74 -0.27
N THR A 127 4.05 -11.01 0.39
CA THR A 127 4.10 -10.95 1.86
C THR A 127 2.84 -10.31 2.44
N LEU A 128 2.24 -10.98 3.41
CA LEU A 128 1.08 -10.47 4.16
C LEU A 128 1.43 -9.98 5.56
N GLY A 129 2.53 -10.48 6.14
CA GLY A 129 3.02 -9.97 7.41
C GLY A 129 3.98 -10.91 8.12
N GLN A 130 4.26 -10.59 9.37
CA GLN A 130 5.12 -11.37 10.25
C GLN A 130 4.38 -11.69 11.55
N THR A 131 4.67 -12.84 12.14
CA THR A 131 4.12 -13.27 13.43
C THR A 131 5.10 -14.19 14.15
N THR A 132 4.86 -14.52 15.42
CA THR A 132 5.69 -15.46 16.16
C THR A 132 5.53 -16.89 15.65
N THR A 133 6.54 -17.73 15.89
CA THR A 133 6.46 -19.16 15.52
C THR A 133 5.30 -19.87 16.23
N SER A 134 4.90 -19.43 17.43
CA SER A 134 3.78 -20.02 18.17
C SER A 134 2.41 -19.67 17.60
N ARG A 135 2.25 -18.50 16.98
CA ARG A 135 0.96 -17.98 16.50
C ARG A 135 0.69 -18.27 15.02
N ILE A 136 1.70 -18.71 14.27
CA ILE A 136 1.58 -18.84 12.80
C ILE A 136 0.49 -19.83 12.38
N SER A 137 0.35 -20.98 13.04
CA SER A 137 -0.64 -21.99 12.66
C SER A 137 -2.07 -21.46 12.82
N ASP A 138 -2.38 -20.88 13.98
CA ASP A 138 -3.71 -20.34 14.28
C ASP A 138 -4.04 -19.17 13.34
N LEU A 139 -3.07 -18.27 13.13
CA LEU A 139 -3.22 -17.14 12.21
C LEU A 139 -3.54 -17.60 10.79
N LEU A 140 -2.86 -18.63 10.29
CA LEU A 140 -3.14 -19.14 8.95
C LEU A 140 -4.53 -19.79 8.86
N ILE A 141 -5.01 -20.47 9.90
CA ILE A 141 -6.38 -21.02 9.93
C ILE A 141 -7.40 -19.89 9.85
N GLU A 142 -7.26 -18.85 10.68
CA GLU A 142 -8.15 -17.68 10.70
C GLU A 142 -8.19 -16.96 9.34
N MET A 143 -7.02 -16.72 8.74
CA MET A 143 -6.92 -16.03 7.46
C MET A 143 -7.54 -16.86 6.33
N LYS A 144 -7.26 -18.16 6.29
CA LYS A 144 -7.84 -19.08 5.29
C LYS A 144 -9.37 -19.12 5.37
N ALA A 145 -9.94 -19.14 6.57
CA ALA A 145 -11.38 -19.18 6.77
C ALA A 145 -12.10 -17.91 6.29
N LYS A 146 -11.43 -16.76 6.33
CA LYS A 146 -11.98 -15.45 5.92
C LYS A 146 -11.61 -15.05 4.49
N TRP A 147 -10.70 -15.78 3.84
CA TRP A 147 -10.17 -15.39 2.54
C TRP A 147 -11.18 -15.62 1.42
N GLN A 148 -11.33 -14.61 0.57
CA GLN A 148 -12.08 -14.72 -0.68
C GLN A 148 -11.08 -14.84 -1.82
N SER A 149 -11.26 -15.89 -2.64
CA SER A 149 -10.39 -16.11 -3.81
C SER A 149 -10.39 -14.91 -4.73
N MET A 150 -9.22 -14.54 -5.22
CA MET A 150 -9.05 -13.45 -6.17
C MET A 150 -8.20 -13.88 -7.36
N ARG A 151 -8.71 -13.60 -8.54
CA ARG A 151 -8.01 -13.75 -9.81
C ARG A 151 -7.70 -12.36 -10.37
N LEU A 152 -6.42 -12.09 -10.59
CA LEU A 152 -5.93 -10.78 -11.01
C LEU A 152 -5.09 -10.91 -12.30
N PRO A 153 -5.30 -10.01 -13.28
CA PRO A 153 -4.49 -9.98 -14.49
C PRO A 153 -3.12 -9.37 -14.20
N ILE A 154 -2.09 -9.98 -14.75
CA ILE A 154 -0.72 -9.48 -14.76
C ILE A 154 -0.40 -9.04 -16.18
N ASP A 155 -0.39 -7.73 -16.39
CA ASP A 155 -0.16 -7.10 -17.69
C ASP A 155 1.12 -6.27 -17.73
N ARG A 156 1.84 -6.15 -16.61
CA ARG A 156 3.07 -5.36 -16.51
C ARG A 156 3.92 -5.71 -15.30
N VAL A 157 5.18 -5.29 -15.36
CA VAL A 157 6.11 -5.25 -14.23
C VAL A 157 6.49 -3.81 -13.91
N TYR A 158 6.97 -3.57 -12.69
CA TYR A 158 7.24 -2.24 -12.17
C TYR A 158 8.66 -2.12 -11.65
N LEU A 159 9.29 -1.01 -12.00
CA LEU A 159 10.54 -0.56 -11.40
C LEU A 159 10.18 0.39 -10.27
N ILE A 160 10.49 0.00 -9.05
CA ILE A 160 10.22 0.79 -7.86
C ILE A 160 11.53 1.22 -7.21
N SER A 161 11.53 2.40 -6.61
CA SER A 161 12.65 2.86 -5.80
C SER A 161 12.17 3.63 -4.58
N ARG A 162 13.05 3.67 -3.58
CA ARG A 162 12.95 4.55 -2.41
C ARG A 162 14.22 5.38 -2.28
N GLU A 163 14.10 6.42 -1.48
CA GLU A 163 15.20 7.31 -1.11
C GLU A 163 16.19 6.62 -0.13
N ASN A 164 17.07 7.39 0.50
CA ASN A 164 18.21 6.85 1.23
C ASN A 164 17.86 6.13 2.54
N ASP A 165 16.81 6.54 3.24
CA ASP A 165 16.41 5.99 4.55
C ASP A 165 15.73 4.62 4.39
N PRO A 166 16.10 3.58 5.18
CA PRO A 166 15.41 2.28 5.22
C PRO A 166 13.90 2.34 5.44
N ASN A 167 13.39 3.45 5.96
CA ASN A 167 11.97 3.69 6.18
C ASN A 167 11.29 4.49 5.07
N ASP A 168 12.04 4.94 4.06
CA ASP A 168 11.47 5.65 2.92
C ASP A 168 10.57 4.74 2.10
N LEU A 169 9.50 5.34 1.56
CA LEU A 169 8.51 4.64 0.75
C LEU A 169 9.07 4.24 -0.60
N PHE A 170 8.77 3.02 -1.02
CA PHE A 170 8.90 2.67 -2.42
C PHE A 170 7.81 3.33 -3.25
N SER A 171 8.22 3.95 -4.35
CA SER A 171 7.32 4.54 -5.34
C SER A 171 7.58 3.92 -6.70
N ILE A 172 6.53 3.82 -7.52
CA ILE A 172 6.64 3.38 -8.90
C ILE A 172 7.35 4.48 -9.69
N LYS A 173 8.52 4.16 -10.27
CA LYS A 173 9.26 5.06 -11.15
C LYS A 173 9.01 4.77 -12.61
N SER A 174 8.78 3.50 -12.94
CA SER A 174 8.51 3.06 -14.30
C SER A 174 7.71 1.75 -14.32
N GLN A 175 7.09 1.48 -15.46
CA GLN A 175 6.35 0.24 -15.73
C GLN A 175 6.67 -0.25 -17.14
N VAL A 176 6.63 -1.57 -17.32
CA VAL A 176 6.88 -2.25 -18.60
C VAL A 176 5.76 -3.24 -18.86
N LEU A 177 5.07 -3.09 -19.99
CA LEU A 177 3.90 -3.90 -20.34
C LEU A 177 4.29 -5.28 -20.87
N LEU A 178 3.42 -6.25 -20.61
CA LEU A 178 3.37 -7.54 -21.29
C LEU A 178 2.38 -7.37 -22.44
N VAL A 179 2.88 -7.39 -23.69
CA VAL A 179 2.06 -7.08 -24.88
C VAL A 179 1.59 -8.35 -25.58
N GLY A 180 2.48 -9.35 -25.66
CA GLY A 180 2.26 -10.55 -26.45
C GLY A 180 2.37 -10.29 -27.95
N ASN A 181 2.66 -11.34 -28.71
CA ASN A 181 2.52 -11.25 -30.16
C ASN A 181 1.02 -11.21 -30.48
N LYS A 182 0.50 -10.07 -30.94
CA LYS A 182 -0.77 -10.07 -31.68
C LYS A 182 -0.58 -10.91 -32.93
N ILE A 183 -0.96 -12.18 -32.87
CA ILE A 183 -1.28 -12.91 -34.09
C ILE A 183 -2.58 -12.26 -34.57
N GLU A 184 -2.48 -11.46 -35.62
CA GLU A 184 -3.63 -11.13 -36.46
C GLU A 184 -4.19 -12.46 -36.96
N GLU A 185 -5.26 -12.95 -36.34
CA GLU A 185 -6.08 -13.99 -36.95
C GLU A 185 -6.75 -13.37 -38.18
N THR A 186 -6.10 -13.49 -39.33
CA THR A 186 -6.73 -13.36 -40.63
C THR A 186 -7.71 -14.53 -40.79
N LYS A 187 -8.89 -14.43 -40.18
CA LYS A 187 -10.00 -15.33 -40.48
C LYS A 187 -10.58 -14.93 -41.83
N LYS A 188 -10.30 -15.79 -42.82
CA LYS A 188 -10.96 -15.84 -44.12
C LYS A 188 -12.48 -15.76 -43.93
N GLU A 189 -13.07 -14.64 -44.32
CA GLU A 189 -14.51 -14.53 -44.55
C GLU A 189 -14.90 -15.48 -45.68
N THR A 190 -15.69 -16.49 -45.35
CA THR A 190 -16.53 -17.17 -46.33
C THR A 190 -17.81 -16.35 -46.42
N GLN A 191 -18.15 -15.96 -47.64
CA GLN A 191 -19.30 -15.12 -47.98
C GLN A 191 -20.61 -15.78 -47.56
N GLU A 192 -21.37 -15.13 -46.67
CA GLU A 192 -22.83 -15.19 -46.67
C GLU A 192 -23.39 -13.78 -46.40
N GLN A 193 -24.33 -13.38 -47.25
CA GLN A 193 -24.95 -12.04 -47.30
C GLN A 193 -25.92 -11.78 -46.12
N PRO A 194 -26.17 -10.49 -45.79
CA PRO A 194 -26.79 -10.08 -44.54
C PRO A 194 -28.32 -10.08 -44.58
N GLN A 195 -28.97 -10.56 -43.52
CA GLN A 195 -30.35 -10.21 -43.20
C GLN A 195 -30.39 -9.04 -42.22
N SER A 196 -30.90 -7.91 -42.72
CA SER A 196 -31.34 -6.71 -41.99
C SER A 196 -32.37 -7.04 -40.89
N ILE A 197 -32.33 -6.38 -39.72
CA ILE A 197 -33.29 -5.37 -39.16
C ILE A 197 -32.65 -4.78 -37.85
N PRO A 198 -33.15 -3.67 -37.26
CA PRO A 198 -32.80 -2.28 -37.49
C PRO A 198 -31.85 -1.68 -36.44
N ILE A 199 -31.15 -0.62 -36.85
CA ILE A 199 -30.38 0.28 -35.99
C ILE A 199 -31.35 1.05 -35.10
N ASN A 200 -31.27 0.84 -33.79
CA ASN A 200 -31.83 1.76 -32.81
C ASN A 200 -30.74 2.73 -32.38
N THR A 201 -30.69 3.89 -33.04
CA THR A 201 -29.90 5.04 -32.62
C THR A 201 -30.55 5.63 -31.38
N ASN A 202 -29.91 5.48 -30.21
CA ASN A 202 -29.81 6.47 -29.14
C ASN A 202 -29.43 5.80 -27.82
N THR A 203 -28.15 5.83 -27.48
CA THR A 203 -27.67 6.23 -26.15
C THR A 203 -26.17 6.48 -26.28
N SER A 204 -25.81 7.72 -26.58
CA SER A 204 -24.52 8.28 -26.22
C SER A 204 -24.41 8.24 -24.69
N HIS A 205 -23.84 7.18 -24.13
CA HIS A 205 -23.33 7.25 -22.78
C HIS A 205 -21.99 7.98 -22.85
N PRO A 206 -21.89 9.20 -22.28
CA PRO A 206 -20.61 9.86 -22.20
C PRO A 206 -19.69 8.95 -21.38
N ILE A 207 -18.50 8.70 -21.93
CA ILE A 207 -17.34 8.26 -21.18
C ILE A 207 -17.28 9.18 -19.96
N LYS A 208 -17.63 8.67 -18.78
CA LYS A 208 -17.50 9.42 -17.52
C LYS A 208 -16.00 9.66 -17.34
N GLN A 209 -15.57 10.83 -17.77
CA GLN A 209 -14.29 11.43 -17.41
C GLN A 209 -14.14 11.37 -15.89
N ASN A 210 -12.91 11.05 -15.48
CA ASN A 210 -12.37 11.10 -14.12
C ASN A 210 -13.22 11.95 -13.16
N ILE A 211 -13.90 11.30 -12.22
CA ILE A 211 -14.24 11.96 -10.97
C ILE A 211 -12.89 12.31 -10.35
N SER A 212 -12.55 13.59 -10.24
CA SER A 212 -11.38 14.05 -9.49
C SER A 212 -11.47 13.44 -8.10
N SER A 213 -10.63 12.45 -7.81
CA SER A 213 -10.58 11.83 -6.48
C SER A 213 -9.93 12.84 -5.55
N LYS A 214 -10.70 13.36 -4.59
CA LYS A 214 -10.17 14.21 -3.51
C LYS A 214 -8.92 13.61 -2.91
N LEU A 215 -7.93 14.45 -2.64
CA LEU A 215 -6.71 14.08 -1.94
C LEU A 215 -6.69 14.69 -0.54
N TYR A 216 -6.06 13.99 0.38
CA TYR A 216 -5.96 14.35 1.78
C TYR A 216 -4.48 14.38 2.16
N LEU A 217 -4.00 15.49 2.70
CA LEU A 217 -2.71 15.51 3.39
C LEU A 217 -2.94 15.00 4.80
N CYS A 218 -2.13 14.06 5.27
CA CYS A 218 -2.35 13.35 6.52
C CYS A 218 -1.06 13.14 7.31
N ALA A 219 -1.15 13.17 8.63
CA ALA A 219 -0.17 12.56 9.51
C ALA A 219 -0.64 11.15 9.87
N VAL A 220 0.26 10.16 9.80
CA VAL A 220 -0.04 8.75 10.09
C VAL A 220 0.78 8.35 11.31
N PRO A 221 0.16 7.79 12.36
CA PRO A 221 0.87 7.30 13.52
C PRO A 221 1.78 6.11 13.15
N PRO A 222 2.92 5.95 13.85
CA PRO A 222 3.80 4.80 13.63
C PRO A 222 3.13 3.48 14.03
N ASP A 223 3.66 2.37 13.52
CA ASP A 223 3.10 1.03 13.72
C ASP A 223 2.97 0.66 15.21
N GLU A 224 3.94 1.03 16.05
CA GLU A 224 3.90 0.79 17.50
C GLU A 224 2.70 1.48 18.16
N PHE A 225 2.47 2.75 17.83
CA PHE A 225 1.33 3.52 18.36
C PHE A 225 0.01 2.93 17.86
N SER A 226 -0.06 2.56 16.57
CA SER A 226 -1.24 1.94 15.96
C SER A 226 -1.56 0.57 16.55
N SER A 227 -0.54 -0.25 16.81
CA SER A 227 -0.68 -1.59 17.40
C SER A 227 -1.20 -1.51 18.83
N ARG A 228 -0.63 -0.58 19.63
CA ARG A 228 -1.12 -0.32 20.99
C ARG A 228 -2.59 0.10 21.02
N LEU A 229 -3.01 0.94 20.06
CA LEU A 229 -4.42 1.30 19.92
C LEU A 229 -5.29 0.10 19.57
N MET A 230 -4.87 -0.74 18.61
CA MET A 230 -5.64 -1.91 18.19
C MET A 230 -5.87 -2.91 19.34
N HIS A 231 -4.89 -3.10 20.22
CA HIS A 231 -5.03 -3.96 21.40
C HIS A 231 -6.14 -3.52 22.36
N LEU A 232 -6.49 -2.24 22.41
CA LEU A 232 -7.60 -1.75 23.24
C LEU A 232 -8.96 -2.25 22.78
N PHE A 233 -9.06 -2.66 21.53
CA PHE A 233 -10.31 -3.06 20.88
C PHE A 233 -10.41 -4.57 20.68
N GLU A 234 -9.48 -5.35 21.23
CA GLU A 234 -9.58 -6.82 21.20
C GLU A 234 -10.89 -7.29 21.85
N ASP A 235 -11.51 -8.30 21.24
CA ASP A 235 -12.80 -8.86 21.65
C ASP A 235 -13.96 -7.84 21.69
N THR A 236 -13.93 -6.85 20.80
CA THR A 236 -15.03 -5.88 20.61
C THR A 236 -15.58 -5.90 19.19
N SER A 237 -16.69 -5.18 18.99
CA SER A 237 -17.28 -4.87 17.68
C SER A 237 -16.46 -3.90 16.82
N PHE A 238 -15.31 -3.41 17.30
CA PHE A 238 -14.55 -2.36 16.63
C PHE A 238 -14.21 -2.70 15.17
N ARG A 239 -14.48 -1.75 14.28
CA ARG A 239 -14.15 -1.84 12.85
C ARG A 239 -13.31 -0.63 12.44
N PRO A 240 -12.00 -0.82 12.17
CA PRO A 240 -11.19 0.26 11.61
C PRO A 240 -11.70 0.56 10.19
N LEU A 241 -12.02 1.81 9.90
CA LEU A 241 -12.53 2.21 8.59
C LEU A 241 -11.41 2.23 7.54
N LYS A 242 -10.23 2.69 7.95
CA LYS A 242 -9.00 2.91 7.17
C LYS A 242 -7.82 2.95 8.15
N PRO A 243 -6.56 2.96 7.67
CA PRO A 243 -5.42 3.22 8.55
C PRO A 243 -5.63 4.50 9.37
N PHE A 244 -5.27 4.44 10.65
CA PHE A 244 -5.36 5.58 11.56
C PHE A 244 -4.61 6.75 10.95
N ARG A 245 -5.22 7.92 10.95
CA ARG A 245 -4.61 9.14 10.41
C ARG A 245 -5.30 10.39 10.92
N ILE A 246 -4.53 11.48 10.96
CA ILE A 246 -5.03 12.83 11.15
C ILE A 246 -5.04 13.48 9.79
N VAL A 247 -6.22 13.87 9.31
CA VAL A 247 -6.35 14.64 8.06
C VAL A 247 -5.94 16.08 8.37
N LEU A 248 -4.87 16.55 7.75
CA LEU A 248 -4.27 17.88 7.92
C LEU A 248 -4.82 18.92 6.95
N ALA A 249 -5.15 18.50 5.73
CA ALA A 249 -5.75 19.33 4.68
C ALA A 249 -6.45 18.47 3.62
N GLU A 250 -7.42 19.05 2.93
CA GLU A 250 -8.11 18.45 1.79
C GLU A 250 -7.82 19.22 0.50
N TYR A 251 -7.68 18.50 -0.60
CA TYR A 251 -7.42 19.05 -1.93
C TYR A 251 -8.40 18.46 -2.94
N GLU A 252 -9.15 19.34 -3.63
CA GLU A 252 -10.07 18.95 -4.71
C GLU A 252 -9.33 18.55 -5.99
N THR A 253 -8.11 19.06 -6.16
CA THR A 253 -7.20 18.76 -7.28
C THR A 253 -5.80 18.46 -6.77
N LYS A 254 -5.01 17.70 -7.54
CA LYS A 254 -3.65 17.34 -7.12
C LYS A 254 -2.78 18.59 -6.85
N PRO A 255 -2.26 18.80 -5.63
CA PRO A 255 -1.43 19.96 -5.30
C PRO A 255 -0.04 19.85 -5.93
N ASN A 256 0.65 20.98 -6.07
CA ASN A 256 2.04 21.02 -6.55
C ASN A 256 2.98 20.36 -5.51
N GLU A 257 3.44 19.15 -5.81
CA GLU A 257 4.30 18.38 -4.91
C GLU A 257 5.63 19.06 -4.60
N LEU A 258 6.20 19.82 -5.55
CA LEU A 258 7.48 20.51 -5.34
C LEU A 258 7.33 21.64 -4.32
N GLU A 259 6.26 22.42 -4.43
CA GLU A 259 5.94 23.49 -3.47
C GLU A 259 5.67 22.92 -2.07
N LEU A 260 4.89 21.84 -1.98
CA LEU A 260 4.64 21.15 -0.71
C LEU A 260 5.95 20.63 -0.11
N ARG A 261 6.84 20.06 -0.92
CA ARG A 261 8.14 19.54 -0.45
C ARG A 261 9.02 20.65 0.11
N LEU A 262 9.11 21.79 -0.59
CA LEU A 262 9.84 22.97 -0.12
C LEU A 262 9.24 23.49 1.20
N LYS A 263 7.92 23.68 1.26
CA LYS A 263 7.20 24.14 2.47
C LYS A 263 7.41 23.20 3.65
N PHE A 264 7.22 21.90 3.47
CA PHE A 264 7.27 20.95 4.58
C PHE A 264 8.70 20.65 5.04
N SER A 265 9.69 20.80 4.15
CA SER A 265 11.11 20.69 4.52
C SER A 265 11.61 21.82 5.46
N SER A 266 10.85 22.91 5.61
CA SER A 266 11.16 23.98 6.57
C SER A 266 10.44 23.84 7.92
N ILE A 267 9.44 22.96 8.03
CA ILE A 267 8.68 22.74 9.27
C ILE A 267 9.43 21.71 10.12
N ASP A 268 9.73 22.04 11.37
CA ASP A 268 10.36 21.10 12.29
C ASP A 268 9.43 19.91 12.59
N LYS A 269 10.00 18.71 12.68
CA LYS A 269 9.27 17.55 13.22
C LYS A 269 8.74 17.88 14.62
N PHE A 270 7.57 17.34 14.94
CA PHE A 270 6.87 17.67 16.20
C PHE A 270 6.21 16.43 16.78
N LYS A 271 5.81 16.51 18.04
CA LYS A 271 5.09 15.42 18.72
C LYS A 271 3.61 15.77 18.85
N ILE A 272 2.76 14.76 18.66
CA ILE A 272 1.33 14.86 18.94
C ILE A 272 1.06 14.08 20.21
N ASN A 273 0.40 14.72 21.17
CA ASN A 273 0.10 14.17 22.49
C ASN A 273 -1.39 13.86 22.64
N PHE A 274 -1.69 12.75 23.30
CA PHE A 274 -3.04 12.34 23.66
C PHE A 274 -3.10 12.03 25.17
N GLU A 275 -4.20 12.39 25.81
CA GLU A 275 -4.47 12.12 27.22
C GLU A 275 -5.64 11.12 27.35
N ALA A 276 -5.90 10.63 28.58
CA ALA A 276 -7.04 9.74 28.83
C ALA A 276 -8.38 10.33 28.34
N ARG A 277 -8.54 11.66 28.42
CA ARG A 277 -9.73 12.38 27.92
C ARG A 277 -9.74 12.66 26.41
N SER A 278 -8.70 12.26 25.68
CA SER A 278 -8.62 12.46 24.23
C SER A 278 -9.57 11.56 23.46
N ILE A 279 -9.95 10.41 24.01
CA ILE A 279 -10.90 9.50 23.36
C ILE A 279 -12.30 10.12 23.33
N CYS A 280 -12.87 10.17 22.14
CA CYS A 280 -14.17 10.77 21.88
C CYS A 280 -15.00 9.84 20.99
N PHE A 281 -16.31 9.81 21.24
CA PHE A 281 -17.26 9.01 20.47
C PHE A 281 -18.39 9.89 19.93
N ASN A 282 -18.69 9.74 18.64
CA ASN A 282 -19.87 10.34 18.03
C ASN A 282 -21.03 9.35 18.02
N TYR A 283 -22.03 9.59 18.86
CA TYR A 283 -23.22 8.75 19.01
C TYR A 283 -24.09 8.66 17.75
N SER A 284 -24.07 9.66 16.88
CA SER A 284 -24.87 9.66 15.65
C SER A 284 -24.27 8.80 14.54
N THR A 285 -22.93 8.72 14.49
CA THR A 285 -22.21 7.98 13.44
C THR A 285 -21.53 6.72 13.95
N ALA A 286 -21.64 6.41 15.24
CA ALA A 286 -20.89 5.37 15.94
C ALA A 286 -19.37 5.43 15.75
N ARG A 287 -18.80 6.64 15.54
CA ARG A 287 -17.37 6.81 15.21
C ARG A 287 -16.55 7.17 16.43
N LEU A 288 -15.38 6.57 16.52
CA LEU A 288 -14.37 6.80 17.54
C LEU A 288 -13.18 7.58 16.97
N PHE A 289 -12.71 8.57 17.72
CA PHE A 289 -11.56 9.39 17.37
C PHE A 289 -10.77 9.83 18.60
N LEU A 290 -9.48 10.13 18.43
CA LEU A 290 -8.67 10.77 19.46
C LEU A 290 -8.45 12.24 19.12
N LYS A 291 -8.72 13.13 20.08
CA LYS A 291 -8.39 14.55 19.99
C LYS A 291 -7.02 14.83 20.59
N PRO A 292 -6.10 15.47 19.84
CA PRO A 292 -4.80 15.83 20.39
C PRO A 292 -4.97 16.91 21.47
N THR A 293 -4.03 16.96 22.43
CA THR A 293 -4.07 17.96 23.51
C THR A 293 -3.74 19.37 23.04
N SER A 294 -3.04 19.51 21.90
CA SER A 294 -2.73 20.77 21.25
C SER A 294 -2.85 20.67 19.73
N LEU A 295 -3.29 21.76 19.09
CA LEU A 295 -3.40 21.89 17.64
C LEU A 295 -2.30 22.76 17.01
N GLU A 296 -1.43 23.36 17.82
CA GLU A 296 -0.49 24.40 17.38
C GLU A 296 0.40 23.92 16.22
N ALA A 297 1.05 22.76 16.37
CA ALA A 297 1.91 22.20 15.33
C ALA A 297 1.11 21.73 14.10
N LEU A 298 -0.11 21.21 14.32
CA LEU A 298 -0.96 20.69 13.25
C LEU A 298 -1.52 21.80 12.35
N ARG A 299 -1.81 22.98 12.90
CA ARG A 299 -2.36 24.12 12.15
C ARG A 299 -1.42 24.65 11.07
N GLN A 300 -0.12 24.38 11.15
CA GLN A 300 0.87 24.77 10.12
C GLN A 300 0.59 24.11 8.76
N PHE A 301 -0.17 23.01 8.73
CA PHE A 301 -0.51 22.25 7.53
C PHE A 301 -1.90 22.58 6.97
N ASN A 302 -2.79 23.18 7.78
CA ASN A 302 -4.14 23.54 7.38
C ASN A 302 -4.12 24.81 6.52
N SER A 303 -3.77 24.65 5.24
CA SER A 303 -3.55 25.75 4.30
C SER A 303 -4.85 26.49 3.93
N ASN A 304 -6.01 25.89 4.20
CA ASN A 304 -7.32 26.45 3.86
C ASN A 304 -7.97 27.21 5.04
N ASN A 305 -7.29 27.31 6.20
CA ASN A 305 -7.83 27.90 7.42
C ASN A 305 -9.23 27.35 7.79
N ASP A 306 -9.45 26.05 7.57
CA ASP A 306 -10.74 25.43 7.91
C ASP A 306 -11.03 25.66 9.41
N PRO A 307 -12.11 26.39 9.76
CA PRO A 307 -12.45 26.67 11.15
C PRO A 307 -12.86 25.41 11.91
N ASN A 308 -13.26 24.35 11.21
CA ASN A 308 -13.67 23.07 11.80
C ASN A 308 -12.50 22.10 12.01
N PHE A 309 -11.28 22.49 11.61
CA PHE A 309 -10.10 21.65 11.81
C PHE A 309 -9.80 21.45 13.30
N ASP A 310 -9.97 20.22 13.76
CA ASP A 310 -9.78 19.84 15.17
C ASP A 310 -8.68 18.78 15.37
N GLY A 311 -7.91 18.46 14.32
CA GLY A 311 -6.76 17.57 14.39
C GLY A 311 -7.07 16.13 14.83
N SER A 312 -8.35 15.70 14.76
CA SER A 312 -8.75 14.39 15.25
C SER A 312 -8.08 13.24 14.49
N LEU A 313 -7.52 12.29 15.25
CA LEU A 313 -7.08 11.00 14.75
C LEU A 313 -8.31 10.08 14.63
N THR A 314 -8.72 9.76 13.41
CA THR A 314 -9.87 8.88 13.18
C THR A 314 -9.47 7.42 13.43
N LEU A 315 -10.21 6.72 14.30
CA LEU A 315 -9.94 5.33 14.64
C LEU A 315 -10.83 4.38 13.82
N GLY A 316 -12.15 4.45 14.01
CA GLY A 316 -13.07 3.50 13.39
C GLY A 316 -14.49 3.60 13.94
N GLU A 317 -15.28 2.56 13.70
CA GLU A 317 -16.63 2.39 14.24
C GLU A 317 -16.62 1.42 15.41
N LEU A 318 -17.49 1.65 16.40
CA LEU A 318 -17.63 0.81 17.59
C LEU A 318 -19.10 0.77 18.02
N ASP A 319 -19.63 -0.43 18.30
CA ASP A 319 -20.99 -0.57 18.81
C ASP A 319 -21.11 0.04 20.20
N LYS A 320 -22.26 0.67 20.46
CA LYS A 320 -22.52 1.39 21.72
C LYS A 320 -22.37 0.50 22.96
N ALA A 321 -22.62 -0.80 22.83
CA ALA A 321 -22.52 -1.76 23.93
C ALA A 321 -21.07 -1.89 24.46
N ASP A 322 -20.08 -1.70 23.60
CA ASP A 322 -18.66 -1.89 23.94
C ASP A 322 -18.00 -0.61 24.47
N LEU A 323 -18.68 0.54 24.39
CA LEU A 323 -18.09 1.84 24.72
C LEU A 323 -17.58 1.93 26.16
N THR A 324 -18.35 1.40 27.11
CA THR A 324 -17.99 1.46 28.53
C THR A 324 -16.71 0.66 28.77
N ASP A 325 -16.63 -0.54 28.21
CA ASP A 325 -15.50 -1.44 28.39
C ASP A 325 -14.23 -0.91 27.69
N VAL A 326 -14.36 -0.48 26.43
CA VAL A 326 -13.29 0.20 25.69
C VAL A 326 -12.83 1.47 26.40
N GLY A 327 -13.76 2.27 26.92
CA GLY A 327 -13.45 3.50 27.66
C GLY A 327 -12.66 3.23 28.94
N ASN A 328 -13.00 2.17 29.67
CA ASN A 328 -12.27 1.71 30.85
C ASN A 328 -10.87 1.23 30.49
N ARG A 329 -10.76 0.32 29.51
CA ARG A 329 -9.47 -0.18 28.99
C ARG A 329 -8.57 0.94 28.50
N PHE A 330 -9.14 1.90 27.76
CA PHE A 330 -8.42 3.10 27.32
C PHE A 330 -7.92 3.89 28.53
N THR A 331 -8.80 4.22 29.49
CA THR A 331 -8.44 5.03 30.66
C THR A 331 -7.35 4.38 31.52
N GLU A 332 -7.32 3.05 31.62
CA GLU A 332 -6.28 2.31 32.33
C GLU A 332 -4.96 2.30 31.55
N ALA A 333 -4.99 1.93 30.27
CA ALA A 333 -3.79 1.82 29.43
C ALA A 333 -3.13 3.17 29.16
N TRP A 334 -3.91 4.24 28.98
CA TRP A 334 -3.41 5.59 28.67
C TRP A 334 -2.84 6.35 29.88
N LYS A 335 -2.87 5.78 31.10
CA LYS A 335 -2.22 6.38 32.28
C LYS A 335 -0.76 5.95 32.47
N LEU A 336 -0.36 4.81 31.93
CA LEU A 336 0.89 4.14 32.27
C LEU A 336 2.05 4.42 31.30
N HIS A 337 1.76 5.05 30.16
CA HIS A 337 2.74 5.30 29.08
C HIS A 337 2.62 6.71 28.52
N THR A 338 3.70 7.19 27.91
CA THR A 338 3.67 8.37 27.04
C THR A 338 2.84 8.06 25.80
N ASN A 339 1.68 8.72 25.68
CA ASN A 339 0.77 8.56 24.55
C ASN A 339 0.98 9.65 23.51
N GLU A 340 2.20 9.69 23.02
CA GLU A 340 2.62 10.60 21.97
C GLU A 340 3.23 9.83 20.81
N PHE A 341 3.22 10.45 19.64
CA PHE A 341 4.09 10.03 18.54
C PHE A 341 4.69 11.23 17.84
N GLU A 342 5.90 11.06 17.32
CA GLU A 342 6.57 12.06 16.50
C GLU A 342 6.04 12.00 15.07
N VAL A 343 5.69 13.17 14.54
CA VAL A 343 5.43 13.38 13.12
C VAL A 343 6.72 13.87 12.49
N ALA A 344 7.41 12.95 11.81
CA ALA A 344 8.55 13.28 10.95
C ALA A 344 8.15 13.34 9.46
N TRP A 345 6.94 12.86 9.14
CA TRP A 345 6.45 12.71 7.78
C TRP A 345 4.98 13.08 7.69
N VAL A 346 4.61 13.70 6.57
CA VAL A 346 3.21 13.92 6.19
C VAL A 346 2.98 13.35 4.79
N HIS A 347 1.76 12.87 4.54
CA HIS A 347 1.47 12.01 3.41
C HIS A 347 0.26 12.55 2.66
N LEU A 348 0.39 12.71 1.35
CA LEU A 348 -0.77 12.94 0.49
C LEU A 348 -1.37 11.57 0.17
N ILE A 349 -2.65 11.37 0.45
CA ILE A 349 -3.38 10.14 0.19
C ILE A 349 -4.66 10.43 -0.61
N ASP A 350 -5.18 9.47 -1.36
CA ASP A 350 -6.47 9.62 -2.04
C ASP A 350 -7.68 9.29 -1.14
N SER A 351 -8.88 9.41 -1.70
CA SER A 351 -10.13 9.05 -1.02
C SER A 351 -10.24 7.57 -0.64
N ASN A 352 -9.41 6.70 -1.20
CA ASN A 352 -9.33 5.28 -0.83
C ASN A 352 -8.26 5.01 0.24
N GLY A 353 -7.51 6.03 0.66
CA GLY A 353 -6.39 5.91 1.59
C GLY A 353 -5.08 5.49 0.94
N ARG A 354 -4.95 5.58 -0.39
CA ARG A 354 -3.73 5.24 -1.13
C ARG A 354 -2.75 6.41 -1.07
N PHE A 355 -1.54 6.15 -0.61
CA PHE A 355 -0.46 7.14 -0.61
C PHE A 355 -0.09 7.55 -2.04
N GLN A 356 -0.14 8.86 -2.28
CA GLN A 356 0.25 9.51 -3.52
C GLN A 356 1.69 10.04 -3.41
N SER A 357 1.98 10.74 -2.31
CA SER A 357 3.27 11.39 -2.06
C SER A 357 3.55 11.45 -0.56
N THR A 358 4.82 11.56 -0.19
CA THR A 358 5.25 11.68 1.21
C THR A 358 6.31 12.76 1.33
N PHE A 359 6.20 13.55 2.38
CA PHE A 359 7.02 14.73 2.59
C PHE A 359 7.67 14.63 3.96
N ARG A 360 9.01 14.73 3.96
CA ARG A 360 9.80 14.73 5.19
C ARG A 360 9.77 16.11 5.82
N LEU A 361 9.55 16.16 7.12
CA LEU A 361 9.72 17.38 7.92
C LEU A 361 11.20 17.60 8.24
N LYS A 362 11.56 18.84 8.57
CA LYS A 362 12.92 19.22 8.91
C LYS A 362 13.41 18.39 10.09
N THR A 363 14.52 17.68 9.88
CA THR A 363 15.23 17.01 10.95
C THR A 363 16.13 18.05 11.61
N GLN A 364 15.99 18.28 12.92
CA GLN A 364 16.96 19.10 13.64
C GLN A 364 18.34 18.44 13.49
N CYS A 365 19.25 19.06 12.76
CA CYS A 365 20.66 18.74 12.89
C CYS A 365 21.05 19.19 14.30
N PHE A 366 21.40 18.26 15.17
CA PHE A 366 22.13 18.60 16.38
C PHE A 366 23.44 19.25 15.93
N SER A 367 23.57 20.55 16.19
CA SER A 367 24.84 21.28 16.10
C SER A 367 25.81 20.84 17.19
#